data_AF-A0A2D3RBD6-F1
#
_entry.id   AF-A0A2D3RBD6-F1
#
_cell.length_a   1.000
_cell.length_b   1.000
_cell.length_c   1.000
_cell.angle_alpha   90.00
_cell.angle_beta   90.00
_cell.angle_gamma   90.00
#
_symmetry.space_group_name_H-M   'P 1'
#
loop_
_entity.id
_entity.type
_entity.pdbx_description
1 polymer ?
#
loop_
_entity_poly.entity_id
_entity_poly.type
_entity_poly.pdbx_seq_one_letter_code
_entity_poly.pdbx_strand_id
1 'polypeptide(L)'
;MIPIAIINSRSETMVVASLLDAAGILVHIGGYHHASVSICPLALGGFRLTVPAFQHAQASAVILDTPGFGEFRFSYGLRRAVVKFLLLWIGIVGLLAIPRILYDPEFWIPSLALIPLSVLGVPVNPQGCSEYFLARTAEA
;
A
#
# COMPACT_ATOMS: atom_id res chain seq x y z
N MET A 1 22.35 -8.75 10.55
CA MET A 1 21.18 -8.55 9.66
C MET A 1 21.13 -7.07 9.32
N ILE A 2 21.06 -6.70 8.05
CA ILE A 2 20.98 -5.33 7.53
C ILE A 2 19.63 -5.17 6.83
N PRO A 3 18.90 -4.05 7.02
CA PRO A 3 17.66 -3.80 6.29
C PRO A 3 17.92 -3.64 4.80
N ILE A 4 17.10 -4.27 3.98
CA ILE A 4 17.12 -4.12 2.52
C ILE A 4 15.88 -3.40 2.00
N ALA A 5 14.74 -3.55 2.66
CA ALA A 5 13.53 -2.82 2.30
C ALA A 5 12.60 -2.62 3.52
N ILE A 6 11.85 -1.52 3.49
CA ILE A 6 10.71 -1.26 4.37
C ILE A 6 9.48 -1.13 3.48
N ILE A 7 8.52 -2.03 3.64
CA ILE A 7 7.40 -2.20 2.72
C ILE A 7 6.09 -2.15 3.50
N ASN A 8 5.15 -1.32 3.08
CA ASN A 8 3.86 -1.18 3.77
C ASN A 8 2.85 -2.27 3.37
N SER A 9 3.03 -2.86 2.18
CA SER A 9 2.18 -3.92 1.65
C SER A 9 2.69 -5.31 2.01
N ARG A 10 1.83 -6.13 2.62
CA ARG A 10 2.15 -7.53 2.93
C ARG A 10 2.41 -8.34 1.66
N SER A 11 1.58 -8.18 0.63
CA SER A 11 1.71 -8.95 -0.61
C SER A 11 3.03 -8.65 -1.30
N GLU A 12 3.41 -7.37 -1.34
CA GLU A 12 4.72 -6.97 -1.88
C GLU A 12 5.87 -7.54 -1.04
N THR A 13 5.78 -7.43 0.29
CA THR A 13 6.79 -7.99 1.20
C THR A 13 7.01 -9.48 0.94
N MET A 14 5.93 -10.24 0.76
CA MET A 14 6.02 -11.68 0.47
C MET A 14 6.61 -11.95 -0.91
N VAL A 15 6.27 -11.16 -1.92
CA VAL A 15 6.85 -11.27 -3.27
C VAL A 15 8.35 -11.01 -3.22
N VAL A 16 8.79 -9.91 -2.59
CA VAL A 16 10.22 -9.57 -2.44
C VAL A 16 10.96 -10.64 -1.64
N ALA A 17 10.38 -11.12 -0.53
CA ALA A 17 10.97 -12.20 0.25
C ALA A 17 11.11 -13.49 -0.56
N SER A 18 10.08 -13.89 -1.32
CA SER A 18 10.14 -15.09 -2.17
C SER A 18 11.15 -14.98 -3.30
N LEU A 19 11.33 -13.77 -3.86
CA LEU A 19 12.31 -13.50 -4.91
C LEU A 19 13.74 -13.71 -4.38
N LEU A 20 14.04 -13.14 -3.22
CA LEU A 20 15.33 -13.29 -2.57
C LEU A 20 15.58 -14.73 -2.10
N ASP A 21 14.56 -15.39 -1.55
CA ASP A 21 14.65 -16.81 -1.14
C ASP A 21 14.91 -17.73 -2.35
N ALA A 22 14.25 -17.47 -3.48
CA ALA A 22 14.51 -18.18 -4.74
C ALA A 22 15.93 -17.94 -5.29
N ALA A 23 16.54 -16.80 -4.98
CA ALA A 23 17.95 -16.50 -5.27
C ALA A 23 18.93 -17.13 -4.26
N GLY A 24 18.44 -17.90 -3.27
CA GLY A 24 19.25 -18.51 -2.22
C GLY A 24 19.72 -17.53 -1.13
N ILE A 25 19.07 -16.38 -1.03
CA ILE A 25 19.41 -15.32 -0.07
C ILE A 25 18.54 -15.48 1.16
N LEU A 26 19.18 -15.51 2.33
CA LEU A 26 18.48 -15.61 3.60
C LEU A 26 17.77 -14.28 3.89
N VAL A 27 16.45 -14.32 4.04
CA VAL A 27 15.62 -13.14 4.34
C VAL A 27 14.88 -13.33 5.65
N HIS A 28 14.86 -12.27 6.45
CA HIS A 28 14.03 -12.18 7.64
C HIS A 28 13.02 -11.04 7.50
N ILE A 29 11.74 -11.35 7.72
CA ILE A 29 10.62 -10.41 7.66
C ILE A 29 10.25 -9.98 9.08
N GLY A 30 10.66 -8.77 9.46
CA GLY A 30 10.24 -8.12 10.69
C GLY A 30 8.77 -7.70 10.64
N GLY A 31 8.04 -7.97 11.71
CA GLY A 31 6.63 -7.57 11.86
C GLY A 31 5.61 -8.51 11.21
N TYR A 32 6.06 -9.66 10.67
CA TYR A 32 5.17 -10.62 10.00
C TYR A 32 4.02 -11.11 10.89
N HIS A 33 4.28 -11.34 12.17
CA HIS A 33 3.28 -11.82 13.14
C HIS A 33 2.26 -10.76 13.60
N HIS A 34 2.50 -9.47 13.35
CA HIS A 34 1.56 -8.42 13.76
C HIS A 34 0.38 -8.27 12.77
N ALA A 35 0.48 -8.83 11.57
CA ALA A 35 -0.55 -8.74 10.55
C ALA A 35 -1.76 -9.68 10.76
N SER A 36 -1.69 -10.64 11.69
CA SER A 36 -2.81 -11.57 11.94
C SER A 36 -3.82 -11.05 12.97
N VAL A 37 -3.48 -10.03 13.77
CA VAL A 37 -4.33 -9.56 14.88
C VAL A 37 -4.45 -8.03 14.96
N SER A 38 -3.62 -7.26 14.24
CA SER A 38 -3.59 -5.79 14.34
C SER A 38 -3.70 -5.10 12.97
N ILE A 39 -4.52 -4.05 12.94
CA ILE A 39 -5.14 -3.45 11.74
C ILE A 39 -4.23 -2.48 10.96
N CYS A 40 -3.00 -2.17 11.40
CA CYS A 40 -2.23 -1.14 10.70
C CYS A 40 -0.70 -1.38 10.71
N PRO A 41 -0.13 -2.12 9.72
CA PRO A 41 1.33 -2.20 9.55
C PRO A 41 1.99 -0.82 9.35
N LEU A 42 1.24 0.18 8.85
CA LEU A 42 1.65 1.59 8.81
C LEU A 42 2.03 2.15 10.19
N ALA A 43 1.25 1.82 11.23
CA ALA A 43 1.51 2.32 12.59
C ALA A 43 2.81 1.73 13.18
N LEU A 44 3.27 0.60 12.65
CA LEU A 44 4.51 -0.07 13.04
C LEU A 44 5.70 0.32 12.14
N GLY A 45 5.49 1.21 11.16
CA GLY A 45 6.51 1.62 10.20
C GLY A 45 6.79 0.57 9.12
N GLY A 46 5.80 -0.26 8.77
CA GLY A 46 5.88 -1.24 7.68
C GLY A 46 6.56 -2.56 8.03
N PHE A 47 6.56 -3.49 7.06
CA PHE A 47 7.29 -4.75 7.12
C PHE A 47 8.76 -4.51 6.78
N ARG A 48 9.65 -4.94 7.66
CA ARG A 48 11.09 -4.75 7.49
C ARG A 48 11.73 -6.01 6.94
N LEU A 49 12.24 -5.95 5.73
CA LEU A 49 13.03 -7.03 5.15
C LEU A 49 14.49 -6.82 5.53
N THR A 50 15.10 -7.84 6.12
CA THR A 50 16.51 -7.83 6.52
C THR A 50 17.24 -9.05 5.97
N VAL A 51 18.49 -8.85 5.58
CA VAL A 51 19.38 -9.89 5.02
C VAL A 51 20.70 -9.94 5.79
N PRO A 52 21.47 -11.04 5.74
CA PRO A 52 22.82 -11.07 6.26
C PRO A 52 23.72 -10.04 5.56
N ALA A 53 24.63 -9.42 6.31
CA ALA A 53 25.50 -8.35 5.78
C ALA A 53 26.34 -8.81 4.58
N PHE A 54 26.80 -10.07 4.60
CA PHE A 54 27.60 -10.65 3.52
C PHE A 54 26.80 -10.92 2.24
N GLN A 55 25.46 -10.98 2.30
CA GLN A 55 24.59 -11.17 1.13
C GLN A 55 23.95 -9.86 0.67
N HIS A 56 24.20 -8.73 1.35
CA HIS A 56 23.51 -7.46 1.08
C HIS A 56 23.76 -6.95 -0.34
N ALA A 57 25.00 -7.04 -0.84
CA ALA A 57 25.33 -6.66 -2.22
C ALA A 57 24.63 -7.55 -3.25
N GLN A 58 24.62 -8.86 -3.04
CA GLN A 58 23.95 -9.83 -3.92
C GLN A 58 22.43 -9.62 -3.92
N ALA A 59 21.84 -9.39 -2.76
CA ALA A 59 20.42 -9.12 -2.60
C ALA A 59 20.02 -7.80 -3.28
N SER A 60 20.89 -6.79 -3.19
CA SER A 60 20.67 -5.52 -3.87
C SER A 60 20.70 -5.68 -5.39
N ALA A 61 21.65 -6.48 -5.92
CA ALA A 61 21.72 -6.77 -7.35
C ALA A 61 20.46 -7.50 -7.86
N VAL A 62 19.99 -8.52 -7.14
CA VAL A 62 18.77 -9.27 -7.51
C VAL A 62 17.54 -8.36 -7.58
N ILE A 63 17.41 -7.40 -6.66
CA ILE A 63 16.31 -6.44 -6.66
C ILE A 63 16.43 -5.47 -7.84
N LEU A 64 17.64 -4.98 -8.14
CA LEU A 64 17.90 -4.08 -9.27
C LEU A 64 17.68 -4.75 -10.63
N ASP A 65 18.06 -6.02 -10.75
CA ASP A 65 17.92 -6.82 -11.97
C ASP A 65 16.46 -7.20 -12.25
N THR A 66 15.56 -7.04 -11.27
CA THR A 66 14.15 -7.38 -11.43
C THR A 66 13.33 -6.13 -11.79
N PRO A 67 12.92 -5.97 -13.07
CA PRO A 67 12.18 -4.79 -13.49
C PRO A 67 10.80 -4.73 -12.80
N GLY A 68 10.45 -3.57 -12.26
CA GLY A 68 9.12 -3.27 -11.70
C GLY A 68 9.04 -3.15 -10.17
N PHE A 69 10.11 -3.41 -9.42
CA PHE A 69 10.16 -3.06 -8.00
C PHE A 69 10.31 -1.54 -7.83
N GLY A 70 9.39 -0.92 -7.09
CA GLY A 70 9.32 0.54 -6.88
C GLY A 70 8.28 1.27 -7.75
N GLU A 71 7.84 0.68 -8.86
CA GLU A 71 6.77 1.24 -9.70
C GLU A 71 5.44 0.51 -9.46
N PHE A 72 4.74 0.87 -8.39
CA PHE A 72 3.37 0.39 -8.19
C PHE A 72 2.40 1.09 -9.13
N ARG A 73 2.20 0.49 -10.30
CA ARG A 73 1.06 0.83 -11.15
C ARG A 73 -0.18 0.19 -10.55
N PHE A 74 -1.08 1.01 -9.99
CA PHE A 74 -2.39 0.55 -9.54
C PHE A 74 -3.03 -0.31 -10.63
N SER A 75 -3.43 -1.53 -10.28
CA SER A 75 -4.16 -2.41 -11.19
C SER A 75 -5.37 -1.64 -11.74
N TYR A 76 -5.47 -1.56 -13.07
CA TYR A 76 -6.56 -0.87 -13.74
C TYR A 76 -7.93 -1.41 -13.30
N GLY A 77 -8.00 -2.70 -12.97
CA GLY A 77 -9.20 -3.35 -12.43
C GLY A 77 -9.61 -2.80 -11.06
N LEU A 78 -8.64 -2.62 -10.14
CA LEU A 78 -8.91 -2.07 -8.81
C LEU A 78 -9.37 -0.62 -8.91
N ARG A 79 -8.70 0.20 -9.73
CA ARG A 79 -9.10 1.60 -9.97
C ARG A 79 -10.53 1.68 -10.52
N ARG A 80 -10.88 0.82 -11.48
CA ARG A 80 -12.23 0.76 -12.05
C ARG A 80 -13.27 0.29 -11.03
N ALA A 81 -12.93 -0.68 -10.18
CA ALA A 81 -13.81 -1.15 -9.12
C ALA A 81 -14.08 -0.06 -8.08
N VAL A 82 -13.04 0.67 -7.65
CA VAL A 82 -13.16 1.80 -6.71
C VAL A 82 -14.02 2.91 -7.30
N VAL A 83 -13.81 3.28 -8.57
CA VAL A 83 -14.64 4.30 -9.24
C VAL A 83 -16.10 3.86 -9.32
N LYS A 84 -16.37 2.60 -9.69
CA LYS A 84 -17.74 2.05 -9.71
C LYS A 84 -18.39 2.09 -8.33
N PHE A 85 -17.65 1.72 -7.30
CA PHE A 85 -18.13 1.76 -5.92
C PHE A 85 -18.43 3.19 -5.46
N LEU A 86 -17.54 4.14 -5.73
CA LEU A 86 -17.75 5.55 -5.41
C LEU A 86 -18.97 6.12 -6.14
N LEU A 87 -19.14 5.83 -7.43
CA LEU A 87 -20.30 6.26 -8.20
C LEU A 87 -21.61 5.67 -7.65
N LEU A 88 -21.60 4.37 -7.31
CA LEU A 88 -22.75 3.73 -6.68
C LEU A 88 -23.07 4.39 -5.33
N TRP A 89 -22.05 4.65 -4.50
CA TRP A 89 -22.22 5.26 -3.19
C TRP A 89 -22.77 6.68 -3.28
N ILE A 90 -22.23 7.51 -4.18
CA ILE A 90 -22.75 8.84 -4.50
C ILE A 90 -24.21 8.74 -4.96
N GLY A 91 -24.54 7.75 -5.80
CA GLY A 91 -25.92 7.51 -6.24
C GLY A 91 -26.87 7.19 -5.10
N ILE A 92 -26.48 6.32 -4.16
CA ILE A 92 -27.29 5.95 -2.99
C ILE A 92 -27.48 7.15 -2.07
N VAL A 93 -26.41 7.88 -1.76
CA VAL A 93 -26.48 9.08 -0.90
C VAL A 93 -27.33 10.15 -1.57
N GLY A 94 -27.14 10.38 -2.88
CA GLY A 94 -27.94 11.32 -3.66
C GLY A 94 -29.42 10.96 -3.66
N LEU A 95 -29.78 9.70 -3.89
CA LEU A 95 -31.17 9.23 -3.89
C LEU A 95 -31.87 9.49 -2.55
N LEU A 96 -31.18 9.24 -1.44
CA LEU A 96 -31.71 9.47 -0.09
C LEU A 96 -31.77 10.96 0.26
N ALA A 97 -30.89 11.78 -0.32
CA ALA A 97 -30.87 13.21 -0.09
C ALA A 97 -31.95 13.96 -0.89
N ILE A 98 -32.23 13.56 -2.15
CA ILE A 98 -33.15 14.26 -3.07
C ILE A 98 -34.49 14.68 -2.43
N PRO A 99 -35.20 13.83 -1.66
CA PRO A 99 -36.45 14.23 -1.03
C PRO A 99 -36.25 15.36 0.00
N ARG A 100 -35.20 15.29 0.84
CA ARG A 100 -34.91 16.34 1.84
C ARG A 100 -34.54 17.67 1.19
N ILE A 101 -33.79 17.59 0.11
CA ILE A 101 -33.34 18.71 -0.70
C ILE A 101 -34.52 19.53 -1.26
N LEU A 102 -35.61 18.86 -1.64
CA LEU A 102 -36.81 19.51 -2.16
C LEU A 102 -37.59 20.29 -1.09
N TYR A 103 -37.45 19.92 0.19
CA TYR A 103 -38.15 20.55 1.32
C TYR A 103 -37.30 21.58 2.07
N ASP A 104 -35.97 21.43 2.10
CA ASP A 104 -35.07 22.35 2.78
C ASP A 104 -33.73 22.50 2.01
N PRO A 105 -33.55 23.59 1.25
CA PRO A 105 -32.34 23.80 0.45
C PRO A 105 -31.09 24.12 1.28
N GLU A 106 -31.20 24.50 2.56
CA GLU A 106 -30.04 24.75 3.44
C GLU A 106 -29.34 23.44 3.87
N PHE A 107 -29.99 22.30 3.68
CA PHE A 107 -29.48 20.97 4.06
C PHE A 107 -28.28 20.48 3.21
N TRP A 108 -27.96 21.15 2.09
CA TRP A 108 -26.91 20.72 1.14
C TRP A 108 -25.49 20.89 1.66
N ILE A 109 -25.22 22.00 2.35
CA ILE A 109 -23.86 22.41 2.69
C ILE A 109 -23.14 21.40 3.62
N PRO A 110 -23.74 20.95 4.74
CA PRO A 110 -23.08 19.96 5.60
C PRO A 110 -23.01 18.56 4.95
N SER A 111 -23.99 18.21 4.11
CA SER A 111 -24.05 16.91 3.43
C SER A 111 -22.96 16.75 2.38
N LEU A 112 -22.67 17.80 1.61
CA LEU A 112 -21.57 17.83 0.65
C LEU A 112 -20.20 17.79 1.34
N ALA A 113 -20.07 18.39 2.52
CA ALA A 113 -18.84 18.34 3.31
C ALA A 113 -18.51 16.94 3.86
N LEU A 114 -19.53 16.11 4.11
CA LEU A 114 -19.37 14.73 4.59
C LEU A 114 -18.84 13.76 3.53
N ILE A 115 -19.01 14.05 2.24
CA ILE A 115 -18.54 13.19 1.14
C ILE A 115 -17.00 13.10 1.09
N PRO A 116 -16.22 14.20 1.03
CA PRO A 116 -14.77 14.11 1.11
C PRO A 116 -14.30 13.58 2.46
N LEU A 117 -15.03 13.86 3.55
CA LEU A 117 -14.71 13.35 4.89
C LEU A 117 -14.85 11.82 4.98
N SER A 118 -15.84 11.24 4.31
CA SER A 118 -16.02 9.79 4.26
C SER A 118 -14.98 9.11 3.36
N VAL A 119 -14.49 9.79 2.31
CA VAL A 119 -13.35 9.31 1.52
C VAL A 119 -12.04 9.34 2.33
N LEU A 120 -11.85 10.34 3.20
CA LEU A 120 -10.71 10.38 4.14
C LEU A 120 -10.75 9.24 5.17
N GLY A 121 -11.95 8.75 5.51
CA GLY A 121 -12.14 7.62 6.42
C GLY A 121 -11.99 6.24 5.78
N VAL A 122 -12.03 6.14 4.44
CA VAL A 122 -11.69 4.90 3.74
C VAL A 122 -10.17 4.72 3.86
N PRO A 123 -9.68 3.62 4.47
CA PRO A 123 -8.26 3.34 4.47
C PRO A 123 -7.82 3.14 3.02
N VAL A 124 -7.32 4.21 2.40
CA VAL A 124 -6.73 4.16 1.08
C VAL A 124 -5.63 3.13 1.18
N ASN A 125 -5.71 2.09 0.35
CA ASN A 125 -4.82 0.95 0.38
C ASN A 125 -3.39 1.44 0.63
N PRO A 126 -2.74 1.05 1.74
CA PRO A 126 -1.40 1.48 2.09
C PRO A 126 -0.38 0.72 1.24
N GLN A 127 -0.57 0.73 -0.07
CA GLN A 127 0.50 0.68 -1.05
C GLN A 127 1.28 2.00 -0.92
N GLY A 128 1.75 2.29 0.29
CA GLY A 128 2.68 3.36 0.58
C GLY A 128 4.01 2.97 -0.04
N CYS A 129 4.69 3.98 -0.57
CA CYS A 129 6.00 3.85 -1.19
C CYS A 129 6.91 2.93 -0.36
N SER A 130 7.41 1.88 -1.00
CA SER A 130 8.40 0.97 -0.44
C SER A 130 9.77 1.64 -0.45
N GLU A 131 10.45 1.70 0.69
CA GLU A 131 11.81 2.23 0.79
C GLU A 131 12.81 1.09 0.63
N TYR A 132 13.70 1.17 -0.36
CA TYR A 132 14.74 0.17 -0.60
C TYR A 132 16.12 0.72 -0.20
N PHE A 133 16.84 -0.03 0.64
CA PHE A 133 18.17 0.29 1.16
C PHE A 133 19.21 -0.55 0.42
N LEU A 134 19.35 -0.28 -0.87
CA LEU A 134 20.24 -1.04 -1.76
C LEU A 134 21.69 -0.60 -1.54
N ALA A 135 22.63 -1.54 -1.72
CA ALA A 135 24.05 -1.22 -1.77
C ALA A 135 24.29 -0.19 -2.88
N ARG A 136 25.15 0.80 -2.63
CA ARG A 136 25.61 1.70 -3.70
C ARG A 136 26.16 0.82 -4.82
N THR A 137 25.58 0.93 -6.01
CA THR A 137 26.23 0.50 -7.23
C THR A 137 27.58 1.20 -7.28
N ALA A 138 28.65 0.42 -7.21
CA ALA A 138 29.98 0.89 -7.56
C ALA A 138 29.99 1.07 -9.09
N GLU A 139 29.37 2.15 -9.57
CA GLU A 139 29.64 2.65 -10.90
C GLU A 139 31.00 3.38 -10.83
N ALA A 140 32.01 2.69 -11.36
CA ALA A 140 33.27 3.24 -11.81
C ALA A 140 33.20 3.45 -13.33
#